data_AF-A0A535T096-F1
#
_entry.id   AF-A0A535T096-F1
#
_cell.length_a   1.000
_cell.length_b   1.000
_cell.length_c   1.000
_cell.angle_alpha   90.00
_cell.angle_beta   90.00
_cell.angle_gamma   90.00
#
_symmetry.space_group_name_H-M   'P 1'
#
loop_
_entity.id
_entity.type
_entity.pdbx_description
1 polymer ?
#
loop_
_entity_poly.entity_id
_entity_poly.type
_entity_poly.pdbx_seq_one_letter_code
_entity_poly.pdbx_strand_id
1 'polypeptide(L)'
;MWPRPGGFFTSANPSATPQLGGVPGFRDLLPLEAEILREAQESLLGEMRRWGYRHVITPLVESMDVLDVGLGIEQRRRLFKFTDARGDVVALVGERTVPVARLVAGKLRAAALPLRLCYAGPVLSTDEGRFQQRRETYQVG
;
A
#
# COMPACT_ATOMS: atom_id res chain seq x y z
N MET A 1 -24.46 -59.40 -10.89
CA MET A 1 -25.25 -58.21 -11.27
C MET A 1 -24.55 -57.00 -10.66
N TRP A 2 -23.78 -56.25 -11.44
CA TRP A 2 -23.01 -55.08 -10.98
C TRP A 2 -23.88 -53.82 -11.07
N PRO A 3 -23.87 -52.89 -10.09
CA PRO A 3 -24.50 -51.60 -10.25
C PRO A 3 -23.60 -50.64 -11.07
N ARG A 4 -24.22 -49.83 -11.92
CA ARG A 4 -23.55 -48.80 -12.74
C ARG A 4 -23.21 -47.57 -11.88
N PRO A 5 -22.03 -46.94 -12.04
CA PRO A 5 -21.75 -45.65 -11.44
C PRO A 5 -22.49 -44.55 -12.23
N GLY A 6 -23.51 -43.95 -11.61
CA GLY A 6 -24.13 -42.73 -12.09
C GLY A 6 -23.15 -41.56 -11.91
N GLY A 7 -22.89 -40.84 -13.01
CA GLY A 7 -21.99 -39.71 -13.04
C GLY A 7 -22.52 -38.52 -12.22
N PHE A 8 -21.67 -37.98 -11.35
CA PHE A 8 -21.83 -36.64 -10.82
C PHE A 8 -21.24 -35.66 -11.83
N PHE A 9 -22.01 -35.30 -12.86
CA PHE A 9 -21.77 -34.06 -13.59
C PHE A 9 -22.52 -32.96 -12.87
N THR A 10 -21.88 -32.30 -11.90
CA THR A 10 -22.28 -30.95 -11.51
C THR A 10 -22.03 -30.06 -12.71
N SER A 11 -23.10 -29.69 -13.44
CA SER A 11 -22.99 -28.62 -14.42
C SER A 11 -22.65 -27.33 -13.68
N ALA A 12 -21.39 -26.92 -13.71
CA ALA A 12 -21.04 -25.54 -13.37
C ALA A 12 -21.85 -24.64 -14.30
N ASN A 13 -22.69 -23.79 -13.73
CA ASN A 13 -23.51 -22.85 -14.48
C ASN A 13 -22.59 -21.78 -15.11
N PRO A 14 -22.39 -21.75 -16.45
CA PRO A 14 -21.40 -20.88 -17.07
C PRO A 14 -21.89 -19.42 -17.24
N SER A 15 -23.09 -19.08 -16.76
CA SER A 15 -23.72 -17.77 -16.95
C SER A 15 -23.72 -16.88 -15.70
N ALA A 16 -22.97 -17.22 -14.65
CA ALA A 16 -22.81 -16.31 -13.52
C ALA A 16 -21.90 -15.15 -13.95
N THR A 17 -22.48 -13.99 -14.25
CA THR A 17 -21.73 -12.74 -14.40
C THR A 17 -20.83 -12.60 -13.16
N PRO A 18 -19.50 -12.50 -13.30
CA PRO A 18 -18.63 -12.38 -12.15
C PRO A 18 -19.06 -11.15 -11.35
N GLN A 19 -19.38 -11.36 -10.08
CA GLN A 19 -19.60 -10.25 -9.16
C GLN A 19 -18.26 -9.53 -9.00
N LEU A 20 -18.12 -8.37 -9.64
CA LEU A 20 -16.96 -7.50 -9.56
C LEU A 20 -17.01 -6.74 -8.22
N GLY A 21 -16.75 -7.46 -7.13
CA GLY A 21 -16.62 -6.87 -5.79
C GLY A 21 -15.18 -6.43 -5.51
N GLY A 22 -15.02 -5.35 -4.76
CA GLY A 22 -13.73 -4.93 -4.24
C GLY A 22 -13.22 -5.84 -3.12
N VAL A 23 -11.93 -5.74 -2.79
CA VAL A 23 -11.33 -6.45 -1.65
C VAL A 23 -11.78 -5.77 -0.34
N PRO A 24 -12.28 -6.50 0.68
CA PRO A 24 -12.65 -5.91 1.96
C PRO A 24 -11.54 -5.06 2.57
N GLY A 25 -11.89 -3.85 3.00
CA GLY A 25 -10.96 -2.85 3.54
C GLY A 25 -10.28 -1.96 2.51
N PHE A 26 -10.51 -2.20 1.22
CA PHE A 26 -10.15 -1.32 0.10
C PHE A 26 -11.42 -0.72 -0.49
N ARG A 27 -11.38 0.56 -0.84
CA ARG A 27 -12.57 1.27 -1.32
C ARG A 27 -12.22 2.20 -2.47
N ASP A 28 -13.06 2.18 -3.49
CA ASP A 28 -13.03 3.17 -4.57
C ASP A 28 -13.48 4.53 -4.03
N LEU A 29 -12.65 5.55 -4.24
CA LEU A 29 -13.05 6.94 -3.97
C LEU A 29 -13.78 7.47 -5.19
N LEU A 30 -15.04 7.87 -5.00
CA LEU A 30 -15.82 8.50 -6.06
C LEU A 30 -15.29 9.91 -6.36
N PRO A 31 -15.64 10.53 -7.52
CA PRO A 31 -15.04 11.80 -7.94
C PRO A 31 -14.97 12.87 -6.85
N LEU A 32 -16.06 13.11 -6.12
CA LEU A 32 -16.08 14.08 -5.01
C LEU A 32 -15.11 13.71 -3.88
N GLU A 33 -15.06 12.44 -3.48
CA GLU A 33 -14.15 11.99 -2.42
C GLU A 33 -12.68 12.06 -2.87
N ALA A 34 -12.42 11.74 -4.14
CA ALA A 34 -11.09 11.81 -4.75
C ALA A 34 -10.60 13.26 -4.85
N GLU A 35 -11.48 14.19 -5.23
CA GLU A 35 -11.21 15.63 -5.25
C GLU A 35 -10.91 16.16 -3.84
N ILE A 36 -11.75 15.84 -2.85
CA ILE A 36 -11.52 16.24 -1.45
C ILE A 36 -10.17 15.74 -0.93
N LEU A 37 -9.85 14.46 -1.19
CA LEU A 37 -8.55 13.90 -0.79
C LEU A 37 -7.39 14.61 -1.49
N ARG A 38 -7.53 14.88 -2.79
CA ARG A 38 -6.50 15.56 -3.57
C ARG A 38 -6.27 16.98 -3.06
N GLU A 39 -7.32 17.75 -2.84
CA GLU A 39 -7.22 19.12 -2.34
C GLU A 39 -6.57 19.17 -0.95
N ALA A 40 -6.94 18.25 -0.05
CA ALA A 40 -6.33 18.15 1.27
C ALA A 40 -4.82 17.86 1.17
N GLN A 41 -4.41 16.92 0.30
CA GLN A 41 -2.99 16.62 0.07
C GLN A 41 -2.24 17.81 -0.53
N GLU A 42 -2.79 18.46 -1.54
CA GLU A 42 -2.16 19.61 -2.21
C GLU A 42 -2.04 20.82 -1.29
N SER A 43 -3.02 21.05 -0.40
CA SER A 43 -2.97 22.11 0.60
C SER A 43 -1.79 21.90 1.57
N LEU A 44 -1.66 20.69 2.14
CA LEU A 44 -0.56 20.33 3.03
C LEU A 44 0.81 20.41 2.33
N LEU A 45 0.91 19.85 1.12
CA LEU A 45 2.13 19.91 0.32
C LEU A 45 2.46 21.35 -0.11
N GLY A 46 1.44 22.18 -0.35
CA GLY A 46 1.57 23.61 -0.64
C GLY A 46 2.24 24.36 0.51
N GLU A 47 1.78 24.14 1.74
CA GLU A 47 2.41 24.71 2.93
C GLU A 47 3.84 24.18 3.12
N MET A 48 4.07 22.87 3.04
CA MET A 48 5.42 22.30 3.14
C MET A 48 6.41 22.92 2.12
N ARG A 49 5.96 23.14 0.88
CA ARG A 49 6.77 23.82 -0.14
C ARG A 49 7.13 25.25 0.24
N ARG A 50 6.21 26.01 0.85
CA ARG A 50 6.49 27.37 1.38
C ARG A 50 7.58 27.35 2.46
N TRP A 51 7.67 26.26 3.21
CA TRP A 51 8.73 26.01 4.21
C TRP A 51 10.00 25.37 3.62
N GLY A 52 10.14 25.31 2.29
CA GLY A 52 11.33 24.82 1.60
C GLY A 52 11.43 23.30 1.49
N TYR A 53 10.37 22.56 1.80
CA TYR A 53 10.33 21.11 1.58
C TYR A 53 10.17 20.78 0.09
N ARG A 54 10.78 19.67 -0.32
CA ARG A 54 10.75 19.17 -1.69
C ARG A 54 10.07 17.81 -1.72
N HIS A 55 9.06 17.70 -2.58
CA HIS A 55 8.27 16.49 -2.70
C HIS A 55 9.10 15.34 -3.29
N VAL A 56 8.97 14.16 -2.70
CA VAL A 56 9.54 12.90 -3.18
C VAL A 56 8.47 11.82 -3.25
N ILE A 57 8.64 10.90 -4.19
CA ILE A 57 7.81 9.70 -4.32
C ILE A 57 8.71 8.49 -4.16
N THR A 58 8.31 7.59 -3.29
CA THR A 58 8.95 6.29 -3.09
C THR A 58 8.04 5.17 -3.61
N PRO A 59 8.58 4.03 -4.03
CA PRO A 59 7.78 2.86 -4.38
C PRO A 59 6.82 2.44 -3.25
N LEU A 60 5.69 1.85 -3.62
CA LEU A 60 4.76 1.22 -2.67
C LEU A 60 5.18 -0.18 -2.25
N VAL A 61 6.15 -0.77 -2.96
CA VAL A 61 6.69 -2.10 -2.69
C VAL A 61 8.13 -1.94 -2.26
N GLU A 62 8.50 -2.55 -1.14
CA GLU A 62 9.86 -2.59 -0.62
C GLU A 62 10.28 -4.03 -0.32
N SER A 63 11.60 -4.29 -0.34
CA SER A 63 12.12 -5.59 0.12
C SER A 63 11.97 -5.73 1.63
N MET A 64 11.86 -6.97 2.11
CA MET A 64 11.83 -7.24 3.54
C MET A 64 13.09 -6.73 4.25
N ASP A 65 14.26 -6.84 3.63
CA ASP A 65 15.52 -6.34 4.18
C ASP A 65 15.47 -4.84 4.52
N VAL A 66 14.87 -4.03 3.65
CA VAL A 66 14.73 -2.59 3.88
C VAL A 66 13.79 -2.32 5.05
N LEU A 67 12.66 -3.04 5.08
CA LEU A 67 11.63 -2.86 6.10
C LEU A 67 12.08 -3.37 7.48
N ASP A 68 12.89 -4.42 7.53
CA ASP A 68 13.42 -5.02 8.75
C ASP A 68 14.39 -4.09 9.50
N VAL A 69 15.08 -3.20 8.78
CA VAL A 69 15.99 -2.21 9.39
C VAL A 69 15.22 -1.12 10.14
N GLY A 70 14.03 -0.74 9.66
CA GLY A 70 13.32 0.44 10.15
C GLY A 70 12.03 0.16 10.93
N LEU A 71 11.43 -1.03 10.80
CA LEU A 71 10.13 -1.35 11.40
C LEU A 71 10.24 -2.28 12.61
N GLY A 72 9.46 -1.96 13.65
CA GLY A 72 9.27 -2.85 14.80
C GLY A 72 8.53 -4.14 14.44
N ILE A 73 8.62 -5.16 15.30
CA ILE A 73 8.00 -6.48 15.09
C ILE A 73 6.49 -6.36 14.80
N GLU A 74 5.78 -5.55 15.59
CA GLU A 74 4.33 -5.37 15.43
C GLU A 74 3.97 -4.66 14.12
N GLN A 75 4.75 -3.67 13.69
CA GLN A 75 4.55 -3.03 12.39
C GLN A 75 4.76 -4.03 11.25
N ARG A 76 5.78 -4.88 11.35
CA ARG A 76 6.09 -5.91 10.34
C ARG A 76 5.05 -7.01 10.25
N ARG A 77 4.35 -7.32 11.35
CA ARG A 77 3.22 -8.26 11.36
C ARG A 77 2.01 -7.73 10.59
N ARG A 78 1.90 -6.40 10.48
CA ARG A 78 0.78 -5.70 9.86
C ARG A 78 0.99 -5.37 8.38
N LEU A 79 2.05 -5.88 7.75
CA LEU A 79 2.35 -5.64 6.34
C LEU A 79 1.65 -6.67 5.45
N PHE A 80 1.20 -6.23 4.28
CA PHE A 80 0.88 -7.16 3.19
C PHE A 80 2.19 -7.65 2.57
N LYS A 81 2.44 -8.96 2.69
CA LYS A 81 3.63 -9.63 2.15
C LYS A 81 3.25 -10.52 1.00
N PHE A 82 4.07 -10.54 -0.02
CA PHE A 82 3.87 -11.39 -1.19
C PHE A 82 5.23 -11.78 -1.78
N THR A 83 5.20 -12.85 -2.56
CA THR A 83 6.37 -13.32 -3.29
C THR A 83 6.28 -12.78 -4.71
N ASP A 84 7.35 -12.13 -5.18
CA ASP A 84 7.42 -11.67 -6.57
C ASP A 84 7.64 -12.86 -7.53
N ALA A 85 7.61 -12.60 -8.84
CA ALA A 85 7.77 -13.65 -9.85
C ALA A 85 9.16 -14.34 -9.83
N ARG A 86 10.14 -13.77 -9.12
CA ARG A 86 11.50 -14.31 -8.99
C ARG A 86 11.69 -15.11 -7.68
N GLY A 87 10.69 -15.12 -6.82
CA GLY A 87 10.75 -15.83 -5.53
C GLY A 87 11.14 -14.93 -4.35
N ASP A 88 11.36 -13.64 -4.57
CA ASP A 88 11.74 -12.72 -3.50
C ASP A 88 10.52 -12.32 -2.67
N VAL A 89 10.67 -12.29 -1.34
CA VAL A 89 9.62 -11.79 -0.45
C VAL A 89 9.70 -10.27 -0.38
N VAL A 90 8.61 -9.62 -0.79
CA VAL A 90 8.45 -8.17 -0.76
C VAL A 90 7.19 -7.81 0.03
N ALA A 91 7.05 -6.55 0.41
CA ALA A 91 5.88 -6.07 1.11
C ALA A 91 5.38 -4.74 0.56
N LEU A 92 4.06 -4.52 0.67
CA LEU A 92 3.49 -3.19 0.51
C LEU A 92 3.83 -2.36 1.75
N VAL A 93 4.20 -1.10 1.54
CA VAL A 93 4.64 -0.20 2.60
C VAL A 93 3.47 0.15 3.54
N GLY A 94 3.67 -0.05 4.84
CA GLY A 94 2.70 0.33 5.89
C GLY A 94 2.91 1.72 6.48
N GLU A 95 4.03 2.37 6.13
CA GLU A 95 4.40 3.74 6.49
C GLU A 95 5.43 4.25 5.46
N ARG A 96 5.75 5.55 5.44
CA ARG A 96 6.61 6.17 4.39
C ARG A 96 8.00 6.60 4.85
N THR A 97 8.28 6.60 6.15
CA THR A 97 9.57 7.01 6.73
C THR A 97 10.69 6.08 6.29
N VAL A 98 10.50 4.75 6.34
CA VAL A 98 11.52 3.78 5.93
C VAL A 98 11.86 3.89 4.43
N PRO A 99 10.88 3.93 3.50
CA PRO A 99 11.16 4.21 2.09
C PRO A 99 11.92 5.53 1.85
N VAL A 100 11.55 6.60 2.57
CA VAL A 100 12.24 7.90 2.46
C VAL A 100 13.66 7.82 3.02
N ALA A 101 13.87 7.15 4.15
CA ALA A 101 15.20 6.93 4.72
C ALA A 101 16.08 6.13 3.76
N ARG A 102 15.55 5.07 3.12
CA ARG A 102 16.24 4.31 2.08
C ARG A 102 16.61 5.19 0.89
N LEU A 103 15.69 6.04 0.42
CA LEU A 103 15.95 6.99 -0.65
C LEU A 103 17.11 7.92 -0.29
N VAL A 104 17.11 8.46 0.93
CA VAL A 104 18.16 9.36 1.42
C VAL A 104 19.50 8.63 1.50
N ALA A 105 19.54 7.48 2.18
CA ALA A 105 20.75 6.69 2.39
C ALA A 105 21.36 6.19 1.08
N GLY A 106 20.53 5.83 0.10
CA GLY A 106 20.97 5.27 -1.17
C GLY A 106 21.24 6.31 -2.27
N LYS A 107 20.33 7.25 -2.48
CA LYS A 107 20.37 8.15 -3.66
C LYS A 107 20.73 9.60 -3.32
N LEU A 108 20.49 10.06 -2.09
CA LEU A 108 20.74 11.45 -1.69
C LEU A 108 21.91 11.58 -0.69
N ARG A 109 22.75 10.54 -0.57
CA ARG A 109 23.86 10.50 0.38
C ARG A 109 24.85 11.67 0.23
N ALA A 110 25.06 12.15 -1.00
CA ALA A 110 25.97 13.25 -1.31
C ALA A 110 25.25 14.61 -1.49
N ALA A 111 23.94 14.67 -1.26
CA ALA A 111 23.19 15.91 -1.38
C ALA A 111 23.54 16.87 -0.24
N ALA A 112 23.51 18.18 -0.53
CA ALA A 112 23.77 19.20 0.47
C ALA A 112 22.68 19.19 1.56
N LEU A 113 23.11 19.32 2.82
CA LEU A 113 22.23 19.39 3.97
C LEU A 113 21.85 20.85 4.28
N PRO A 114 20.67 21.10 4.90
CA PRO A 114 19.66 20.11 5.32
C PRO A 114 18.79 19.61 4.16
N LEU A 115 18.44 18.33 4.19
CA LEU A 115 17.39 17.77 3.33
C LEU A 115 16.02 18.00 3.97
N ARG A 116 15.16 18.75 3.28
CA ARG A 116 13.75 18.92 3.63
C ARG A 116 12.90 18.21 2.58
N LEU A 117 12.47 17.00 2.89
CA LEU A 117 11.69 16.16 1.98
C LEU A 117 10.28 16.00 2.52
N CYS A 118 9.28 16.04 1.63
CA CYS A 118 7.91 15.71 1.96
C CYS A 118 7.36 14.66 1.00
N TYR A 119 6.30 13.97 1.40
CA TYR A 119 5.61 12.96 0.60
C TYR A 119 4.10 13.04 0.78
N ALA A 120 3.37 12.45 -0.15
CA ALA A 120 1.95 12.18 -0.04
C ALA A 120 1.62 10.87 -0.76
N GLY A 121 0.78 10.04 -0.17
CA GLY A 121 0.27 8.86 -0.87
C GLY A 121 -0.20 7.73 0.04
N PRO A 122 -0.62 6.61 -0.56
CA PRO A 122 -1.22 5.53 0.20
C PRO A 122 -0.18 4.70 0.98
N VAL A 123 -0.63 4.11 2.07
CA VAL A 123 0.04 3.06 2.83
C VAL A 123 -0.97 1.98 3.18
N LEU A 124 -0.50 0.74 3.28
CA LEU A 124 -1.36 -0.42 3.42
C LEU A 124 -1.05 -1.20 4.69
N SER A 125 -2.10 -1.68 5.35
CA SER A 125 -1.97 -2.49 6.56
C SER A 125 -2.97 -3.63 6.59
N THR A 126 -2.53 -4.80 7.06
CA THR A 126 -3.38 -5.96 7.33
C THR A 126 -4.12 -5.85 8.66
N ASP A 127 -3.79 -4.84 9.48
CA ASP A 127 -4.48 -4.59 10.73
C ASP A 127 -5.87 -3.98 10.46
N GLU A 128 -6.89 -4.59 11.05
CA GLU A 128 -8.28 -4.08 11.00
C GLU A 128 -8.53 -3.03 12.10
N GLY A 129 -7.49 -2.60 12.81
CA GLY A 129 -7.50 -1.73 13.98
C GLY A 129 -8.45 -0.51 13.93
N ARG A 130 -9.03 -0.22 15.11
CA ARG A 130 -10.07 0.75 15.57
C ARG A 130 -10.72 1.77 14.63
N PHE A 131 -10.07 2.25 13.58
CA PHE A 131 -10.66 3.17 12.61
C PHE A 131 -11.10 2.42 11.34
N GLN A 132 -12.38 2.05 11.31
CA GLN A 132 -13.17 1.85 10.07
C GLN A 132 -12.72 0.71 9.13
N GLN A 133 -12.03 -0.34 9.63
CA GLN A 133 -11.65 -1.50 8.80
C GLN A 133 -10.86 -1.13 7.52
N ARG A 134 -10.20 0.03 7.45
CA ARG A 134 -9.51 0.48 6.24
C ARG A 134 -8.11 -0.11 6.19
N ARG A 135 -7.85 -0.93 5.16
CA ARG A 135 -6.56 -1.55 4.88
C ARG A 135 -5.68 -0.71 3.95
N GLU A 136 -6.22 0.38 3.42
CA GLU A 136 -5.52 1.44 2.68
C GLU A 136 -5.85 2.80 3.30
N THR A 137 -4.81 3.57 3.62
CA THR A 137 -4.92 4.94 4.15
C THR A 137 -3.94 5.86 3.43
N TYR A 138 -4.18 7.16 3.48
CA TYR A 138 -3.33 8.16 2.83
C TYR A 138 -2.57 8.95 3.87
N GLN A 139 -1.25 9.04 3.70
CA GLN A 139 -0.36 9.80 4.58
C GLN A 139 0.25 10.97 3.83
N VAL A 140 0.50 12.06 4.56
CA VAL A 140 1.29 13.22 4.15
C VAL A 140 2.28 13.51 5.26
N GLY A 141 3.55 13.73 4.93
CA GLY A 141 4.63 13.95 5.88
C GLY A 141 5.80 14.70 5.28
#